data_AF-A0A6L4AYD4-F1
#
_entry.id   AF-A0A6L4AYD4-F1
#
_cell.length_a   1.000
_cell.length_b   1.000
_cell.length_c   1.000
_cell.angle_alpha   90.00
_cell.angle_beta   90.00
_cell.angle_gamma   90.00
#
_symmetry.space_group_name_H-M   'P 1'
#
loop_
_entity.id
_entity.type
_entity.pdbx_description
1 polymer ?
#
loop_
_entity_poly.entity_id
_entity_poly.type
_entity_poly.pdbx_seq_one_letter_code
_entity_poly.pdbx_strand_id
1 'polypeptide(L)'
;MLGVLGFGAAGALGVVALSLAEYRFLVVEHSVEIYVALVASLFAAVGIWLGRSLGRRGAPVAGSPAPSSAAAPFVRDEARVAALEITPRELEILGLVAEGLSNREIGERLFVSENTVKTHCSRLFDKLGAKRRTQAIQLGREARLIP
;
A
#
# COMPACT_ATOMS: atom_id res chain seq x y z
N MET A 1 -0.62 67.41 -38.03
CA MET A 1 0.17 66.19 -37.74
C MET A 1 -0.04 65.63 -36.33
N LEU A 2 -0.24 66.45 -35.27
CA LEU A 2 -0.46 65.93 -33.90
C LEU A 2 -1.72 65.05 -33.72
N GLY A 3 -2.80 65.31 -34.46
CA GLY A 3 -4.05 64.55 -34.32
C GLY A 3 -3.94 63.07 -34.70
N VAL A 4 -3.11 62.74 -35.69
CA VAL A 4 -2.95 61.36 -36.19
C VAL A 4 -2.19 60.48 -35.18
N LEU A 5 -1.20 61.07 -34.49
CA LEU A 5 -0.46 60.38 -33.43
C LEU A 5 -1.33 60.11 -32.19
N GLY A 6 -2.25 61.02 -31.85
CA GLY A 6 -3.18 60.85 -30.73
C GLY A 6 -4.15 59.68 -30.94
N PHE A 7 -4.68 59.53 -32.15
CA PHE A 7 -5.55 58.40 -32.49
C PHE A 7 -4.79 57.05 -32.49
N GLY A 8 -3.55 57.04 -32.96
CA GLY A 8 -2.70 55.85 -32.89
C GLY A 8 -2.40 55.39 -31.46
N ALA A 9 -2.08 56.34 -30.57
CA ALA A 9 -1.81 56.04 -29.16
C ALA A 9 -3.08 55.55 -28.43
N ALA A 10 -4.24 56.15 -28.69
CA ALA A 10 -5.51 55.71 -28.14
C ALA A 10 -5.90 54.31 -28.61
N GLY A 11 -5.68 53.99 -29.89
CA GLY A 11 -5.89 52.65 -30.43
C GLY A 11 -4.98 51.60 -29.79
N ALA A 12 -3.69 51.91 -29.64
CA ALA A 12 -2.74 51.01 -28.97
C ALA A 12 -3.09 50.76 -27.50
N LEU A 13 -3.52 51.81 -26.77
CA LEU A 13 -4.03 51.68 -25.40
C LEU A 13 -5.27 50.79 -25.33
N GLY A 14 -6.19 50.92 -26.30
CA GLY A 14 -7.38 50.07 -26.40
C GLY A 14 -7.03 48.60 -26.63
N VAL A 15 -6.09 48.31 -27.53
CA VAL A 15 -5.62 46.94 -27.79
C VAL A 15 -4.94 46.35 -26.56
N VAL A 16 -4.07 47.11 -25.89
CA VAL A 16 -3.40 46.65 -24.67
C VAL A 16 -4.41 46.40 -23.54
N ALA A 17 -5.42 47.26 -23.39
CA ALA A 17 -6.49 47.07 -22.43
C ALA A 17 -7.33 45.81 -22.73
N LEU A 18 -7.64 45.56 -24.01
CA LEU A 18 -8.33 44.34 -24.45
C LEU A 18 -7.49 43.09 -24.19
N SER A 19 -6.18 43.11 -24.49
CA SER A 19 -5.27 42.00 -24.20
C SER A 19 -5.11 41.74 -22.69
N LEU A 20 -5.10 42.78 -21.86
CA LEU A 20 -5.08 42.64 -20.39
C LEU A 20 -6.40 42.08 -19.85
N ALA A 21 -7.53 42.45 -20.46
CA ALA A 21 -8.85 41.92 -20.12
C ALA A 21 -8.98 40.45 -20.52
N GLU A 22 -8.59 40.08 -21.75
CA GLU A 22 -8.52 38.70 -22.23
C GLU A 22 -7.56 37.86 -21.38
N TYR A 23 -6.38 38.37 -21.04
CA TYR A 23 -5.43 37.65 -20.20
C TYR A 23 -6.00 37.34 -18.80
N ARG A 24 -6.75 38.28 -18.21
CA ARG A 24 -7.47 38.02 -16.94
C ARG A 24 -8.63 37.05 -17.12
N PHE A 25 -9.36 37.11 -18.23
CA PHE A 25 -10.52 36.27 -18.49
C PHE A 25 -10.10 34.82 -18.81
N LEU A 26 -9.04 34.62 -19.60
CA LEU A 26 -8.46 33.30 -19.92
C LEU A 26 -7.94 32.57 -18.68
N VAL A 27 -7.30 33.30 -17.75
CA VAL A 27 -6.81 32.73 -16.48
C VAL A 27 -7.96 32.40 -15.52
N VAL A 28 -9.05 33.15 -15.52
CA VAL A 28 -10.21 32.92 -14.64
C VAL A 28 -11.15 31.85 -15.19
N GLU A 29 -11.32 31.73 -16.51
CA GLU A 29 -12.21 30.74 -17.13
C GLU A 29 -11.57 29.33 -17.15
N HIS A 30 -10.25 29.22 -17.33
CA HIS A 30 -9.52 27.94 -17.16
C HIS A 30 -9.13 27.63 -15.70
N SER A 31 -9.41 28.52 -14.74
CA SER A 31 -9.08 28.27 -13.33
C SER A 31 -9.74 26.99 -12.83
N VAL A 32 -11.01 26.75 -13.18
CA VAL A 32 -11.74 25.56 -12.72
C VAL A 32 -11.13 24.27 -13.28
N GLU A 33 -10.78 24.25 -14.56
CA GLU A 33 -10.15 23.08 -15.20
C GLU A 33 -8.77 22.79 -14.59
N ILE A 34 -7.98 23.84 -14.34
CA ILE A 34 -6.67 23.71 -13.71
C ILE A 34 -6.82 23.23 -12.25
N TYR A 35 -7.78 23.76 -11.49
CA TYR A 35 -8.06 23.29 -10.12
C TYR A 35 -8.53 21.83 -10.11
N VAL A 36 -9.45 21.45 -11.00
CA VAL A 36 -9.94 20.07 -11.11
C VAL A 36 -8.81 19.13 -11.53
N ALA A 37 -7.96 19.53 -12.49
CA ALA A 37 -6.82 18.74 -12.91
C ALA A 37 -5.78 18.55 -11.80
N LEU A 38 -5.49 19.60 -11.02
CA LEU A 38 -4.58 19.53 -9.87
C LEU A 38 -5.14 18.63 -8.76
N VAL A 39 -6.43 18.79 -8.42
CA VAL A 39 -7.09 17.96 -7.42
C VAL A 39 -7.15 16.51 -7.88
N ALA A 40 -7.52 16.24 -9.14
CA ALA A 40 -7.54 14.89 -9.70
C ALA A 40 -6.15 14.25 -9.71
N SER A 41 -5.11 15.01 -10.09
CA SER A 41 -3.72 14.53 -10.09
C SER A 41 -3.23 14.21 -8.68
N LEU A 42 -3.58 15.04 -7.68
CA LEU A 42 -3.28 14.78 -6.28
C LEU A 42 -3.97 13.49 -5.80
N PHE A 43 -5.27 13.34 -6.04
CA PHE A 43 -6.03 12.14 -5.67
C PHE A 43 -5.49 10.89 -6.37
N ALA A 44 -5.15 10.96 -7.66
CA ALA A 44 -4.56 9.86 -8.40
C ALA A 44 -3.19 9.47 -7.83
N ALA A 45 -2.31 10.44 -7.53
CA ALA A 45 -1.00 10.19 -6.94
C ALA A 45 -1.12 9.53 -5.55
N VAL A 46 -2.00 10.08 -4.70
CA VAL A 46 -2.28 9.52 -3.36
C VAL A 46 -2.89 8.13 -3.47
N GLY A 47 -3.85 7.92 -4.36
CA GLY A 47 -4.49 6.62 -4.59
C GLY A 47 -3.52 5.56 -5.09
N ILE A 48 -2.63 5.90 -6.03
CA ILE A 48 -1.58 5.00 -6.52
C ILE A 48 -0.55 4.71 -5.42
N TRP A 49 -0.17 5.71 -4.62
CA TRP A 49 0.75 5.54 -3.50
C TRP A 49 0.16 4.69 -2.36
N LEU A 50 -1.09 4.92 -1.98
CA LEU A 50 -1.84 4.09 -1.03
C LEU A 50 -2.02 2.67 -1.57
N GLY A 51 -2.41 2.53 -2.84
CA GLY A 51 -2.60 1.24 -3.49
C GLY A 51 -1.31 0.41 -3.51
N ARG A 52 -0.17 1.02 -3.85
CA ARG A 52 1.14 0.33 -3.81
C ARG A 52 1.64 0.06 -2.39
N SER A 53 1.33 0.93 -1.42
CA SER A 53 1.79 0.75 -0.03
C SER A 53 0.96 -0.28 0.74
N LEU A 54 -0.33 -0.44 0.44
CA LEU A 54 -1.22 -1.43 1.04
C LEU A 54 -1.25 -2.76 0.26
N GLY A 55 -1.10 -2.72 -1.08
CA GLY A 55 -1.16 -3.90 -1.96
C GLY A 55 0.02 -4.87 -1.84
N ARG A 56 1.07 -4.54 -1.08
CA ARG A 56 2.17 -5.47 -0.75
C ARG A 56 1.84 -6.46 0.37
N ARG A 57 0.61 -6.49 0.89
CA ARG A 57 0.21 -7.44 1.96
C ARG A 57 -0.78 -8.53 1.53
N GLY A 58 -1.04 -8.66 0.24
CA GLY A 58 -1.84 -9.77 -0.28
C GLY A 58 -2.24 -9.54 -1.72
N ALA A 59 -1.29 -9.66 -2.66
CA ALA A 59 -1.66 -9.80 -4.05
C ALA A 59 -2.22 -11.23 -4.24
N PRO A 60 -3.39 -11.40 -4.89
CA PRO A 60 -3.86 -12.71 -5.29
C PRO A 60 -2.85 -13.32 -6.27
N VAL A 61 -2.48 -14.57 -6.02
CA VAL A 61 -1.57 -15.36 -6.83
C VAL A 61 -2.20 -15.59 -8.21
N ALA A 62 -1.99 -14.65 -9.14
CA ALA A 62 -2.10 -14.91 -10.56
C ALA A 62 -0.79 -15.57 -11.01
N GLY A 63 -0.64 -16.85 -10.66
CA GLY A 63 0.49 -17.69 -11.07
C GLY A 63 0.05 -18.60 -12.22
N SER A 64 0.71 -18.47 -13.36
CA SER A 64 0.76 -19.49 -14.41
C SER A 64 1.00 -20.89 -13.80
N PRO A 65 0.46 -21.98 -14.40
CA PRO A 65 0.80 -23.32 -14.01
C PRO A 65 2.21 -23.66 -14.51
N ALA A 66 3.23 -23.19 -13.79
CA ALA A 66 4.58 -23.71 -13.95
C ALA A 66 4.67 -25.03 -13.14
N PRO A 67 5.18 -26.12 -13.75
CA PRO A 67 5.08 -27.45 -13.20
C PRO A 67 5.87 -27.55 -11.89
N SER A 68 5.19 -28.14 -10.90
CA SER A 68 5.74 -28.71 -9.69
C SER A 68 7.10 -29.39 -9.95
N SER A 69 8.19 -28.68 -9.65
CA SER A 69 9.42 -29.35 -9.26
C SER A 69 9.12 -29.91 -7.88
N ALA A 70 9.01 -31.23 -7.79
CA ALA A 70 8.80 -31.97 -6.55
C ALA A 70 9.83 -31.52 -5.49
N ALA A 71 9.45 -30.51 -4.72
CA ALA A 71 10.10 -30.17 -3.49
C ALA A 71 9.90 -31.37 -2.57
N ALA A 72 11.00 -31.90 -2.04
CA ALA A 72 10.91 -32.87 -0.95
C ALA A 72 9.87 -32.37 0.08
N PRO A 73 8.99 -33.24 0.60
CA PRO A 73 7.97 -32.82 1.53
C PRO A 73 8.65 -32.06 2.67
N PHE A 74 8.17 -30.84 2.93
CA PHE A 74 8.66 -30.04 4.05
C PHE A 74 8.49 -30.86 5.34
N VAL A 75 9.60 -31.34 5.90
CA VAL A 75 9.61 -32.03 7.19
C VAL A 75 9.85 -31.00 8.26
N ARG A 76 8.82 -30.78 9.08
CA ARG A 76 8.89 -29.88 10.23
C ARG A 76 9.82 -30.44 11.29
N ASP A 77 10.63 -29.58 11.89
CA ASP A 77 11.54 -29.95 12.96
C ASP A 77 10.80 -30.01 14.31
N GLU A 78 10.20 -31.17 14.62
CA GLU A 78 9.38 -31.35 15.83
C GLU A 78 10.18 -31.16 17.14
N ALA A 79 11.49 -31.45 17.12
CA ALA A 79 12.36 -31.21 18.27
C ALA A 79 12.44 -29.73 18.64
N ARG A 80 12.47 -28.84 17.63
CA ARG A 80 12.43 -27.39 17.84
C ARG A 80 11.07 -26.88 18.28
N VAL A 81 9.98 -27.48 17.80
CA VAL A 81 8.61 -27.17 18.29
C VAL A 81 8.53 -27.44 19.79
N ALA A 82 9.01 -28.61 20.23
CA ALA A 82 9.02 -29.00 21.63
C ALA A 82 9.95 -28.12 22.47
N ALA A 83 11.15 -27.80 21.98
CA ALA A 83 12.11 -26.95 22.69
C ALA A 83 11.61 -25.51 22.94
N LEU A 84 10.78 -24.99 22.04
CA LEU A 84 10.19 -23.65 22.15
C LEU A 84 8.79 -23.67 22.79
N GLU A 85 8.30 -24.84 23.21
CA GLU A 85 6.96 -25.05 23.79
C GLU A 85 5.84 -24.44 22.93
N ILE A 86 5.98 -24.49 21.60
CA ILE A 86 5.01 -23.91 20.67
C ILE A 86 3.79 -24.83 20.59
N THR A 87 2.62 -24.27 20.87
CA THR A 87 1.36 -25.00 20.81
C THR A 87 0.91 -25.23 19.36
N PRO A 88 0.07 -26.25 19.09
CA PRO A 88 -0.47 -26.49 17.75
C PRO A 88 -1.17 -25.26 17.16
N ARG A 89 -1.89 -24.50 17.99
CA ARG A 89 -2.60 -23.29 17.58
C ARG A 89 -1.67 -22.15 17.23
N GLU A 90 -0.60 -21.96 18.02
CA GLU A 90 0.43 -20.96 17.71
C GLU A 90 1.16 -21.31 16.41
N LEU A 91 1.36 -22.60 16.14
CA LEU A 91 2.00 -23.07 14.91
C LEU A 91 1.10 -22.83 13.68
N GLU A 92 -0.19 -23.13 13.79
CA GLU A 92 -1.18 -22.82 12.77
C GLU A 92 -1.21 -21.32 12.46
N ILE A 93 -1.21 -20.48 13.50
CA ILE A 93 -1.12 -19.02 13.37
C ILE A 93 0.19 -18.60 12.70
N LEU A 94 1.34 -19.20 13.06
CA LEU A 94 2.63 -18.90 12.44
C LEU A 94 2.62 -19.19 10.92
N GLY A 95 1.98 -20.29 10.50
CA GLY A 95 1.78 -20.62 9.09
C GLY A 95 0.96 -19.56 8.36
N LEU A 96 -0.20 -19.20 8.90
CA LEU A 96 -1.07 -18.16 8.31
C LEU A 96 -0.39 -16.78 8.31
N VAL A 97 0.45 -16.50 9.32
CA VAL A 97 1.24 -15.28 9.39
C VAL A 97 2.27 -15.23 8.25
N ALA A 98 2.88 -16.37 7.92
CA ALA A 98 3.84 -16.53 6.82
C ALA A 98 3.17 -16.47 5.44
N GLU A 99 1.89 -16.88 5.32
CA GLU A 99 1.05 -16.64 4.13
C GLU A 99 0.73 -15.15 3.92
N GLY A 100 0.99 -14.28 4.90
CA GLY A 100 0.78 -12.84 4.81
C GLY A 100 -0.56 -12.34 5.35
N LEU A 101 -1.39 -13.23 5.91
CA LEU A 101 -2.75 -12.90 6.36
C LEU A 101 -2.77 -11.94 7.56
N SER A 102 -3.62 -10.93 7.52
CA SER A 102 -3.87 -10.04 8.65
C SER A 102 -4.48 -10.78 9.84
N ASN A 103 -4.37 -10.21 11.05
CA ASN A 103 -4.93 -10.84 12.25
C ASN A 103 -6.46 -11.02 12.17
N ARG A 104 -7.14 -10.15 11.40
CA ARG A 104 -8.57 -10.25 11.12
C ARG A 104 -8.87 -11.47 10.24
N GLU A 105 -8.17 -11.62 9.12
CA GLU A 105 -8.33 -12.76 8.20
C GLU A 105 -7.95 -14.09 8.87
N ILE A 106 -6.91 -14.09 9.73
CA ILE A 106 -6.56 -15.24 10.56
C ILE A 106 -7.71 -15.58 11.50
N GLY A 107 -8.31 -14.58 12.15
CA GLY A 107 -9.45 -14.76 13.04
C GLY A 107 -10.66 -15.37 12.32
N GLU A 108 -10.97 -14.86 11.12
CA GLU A 108 -12.04 -15.38 10.27
C GLU A 108 -11.80 -16.85 9.88
N ARG A 109 -10.56 -17.20 9.48
CA ARG A 109 -10.21 -18.56 9.05
C ARG A 109 -10.18 -19.56 10.22
N LEU A 110 -9.82 -19.07 11.40
CA LEU A 110 -9.69 -19.86 12.62
C LEU A 110 -10.93 -19.81 13.52
N PHE A 111 -12.00 -19.11 13.09
CA PHE A 111 -13.24 -18.88 13.83
C PHE A 111 -13.02 -18.28 15.24
N VAL A 112 -12.10 -17.31 15.35
CA VAL A 112 -11.76 -16.61 16.61
C VAL A 112 -11.69 -15.11 16.40
N SER A 113 -11.79 -14.33 17.48
CA SER A 113 -11.69 -12.87 17.39
C SER A 113 -10.27 -12.40 17.01
N GLU A 114 -10.14 -11.25 16.35
CA GLU A 114 -8.85 -10.63 16.04
C GLU A 114 -8.00 -10.43 17.32
N ASN A 115 -8.64 -10.11 18.44
CA ASN A 115 -7.95 -9.91 19.72
C ASN A 115 -7.36 -11.20 20.28
N THR A 116 -8.06 -12.33 20.09
CA THR A 116 -7.56 -13.66 20.41
C THR A 116 -6.33 -13.98 19.57
N VAL A 117 -6.36 -13.68 18.26
CA VAL A 117 -5.19 -13.86 17.38
C VAL A 117 -4.01 -12.99 17.84
N LYS A 118 -4.24 -11.71 18.17
CA LYS A 118 -3.18 -10.82 18.71
C LYS A 118 -2.51 -11.41 19.95
N THR A 119 -3.31 -11.98 20.85
CA THR A 119 -2.82 -12.59 22.09
C THR A 119 -1.96 -13.82 21.80
N HIS A 120 -2.39 -14.69 20.89
CA HIS A 120 -1.60 -15.84 20.46
C HIS A 120 -0.31 -15.43 19.73
N CYS A 121 -0.38 -14.42 18.84
CA CYS A 121 0.81 -13.87 18.17
C CYS A 121 1.82 -13.31 19.17
N SER A 122 1.38 -12.60 20.21
CA SER A 122 2.28 -12.09 21.25
C SER A 122 3.04 -13.23 21.92
N ARG A 123 2.32 -14.25 22.42
CA ARG A 123 2.92 -15.41 23.09
C ARG A 123 3.86 -16.19 22.17
N LEU A 124 3.46 -16.38 20.91
CA LEU A 124 4.30 -17.02 19.89
C LEU A 124 5.58 -16.22 19.63
N PHE A 125 5.48 -14.89 19.53
CA PHE A 125 6.64 -14.04 19.27
C PHE A 125 7.59 -14.02 20.47
N ASP A 126 7.06 -13.99 21.69
CA ASP A 126 7.84 -14.11 22.91
C ASP A 126 8.60 -15.44 22.96
N LYS A 127 7.94 -16.56 22.64
CA LYS A 127 8.57 -17.89 22.55
C LYS A 127 9.64 -17.97 21.46
N LEU A 128 9.42 -17.33 20.31
CA LEU A 128 10.40 -17.27 19.23
C LEU A 128 11.53 -16.27 19.49
N GLY A 129 11.42 -15.40 20.50
CA GLY A 129 12.35 -14.27 20.69
C GLY A 129 12.22 -13.17 19.62
N ALA A 130 11.08 -13.11 18.94
CA ALA A 130 10.79 -12.13 17.90
C ALA A 130 10.18 -10.85 18.49
N LYS A 131 10.67 -9.67 18.09
CA LYS A 131 10.05 -8.39 18.44
C LYS A 131 9.06 -7.90 17.38
N ARG A 132 9.16 -8.43 16.17
CA ARG A 132 8.41 -7.99 14.99
C ARG A 132 7.87 -9.18 14.21
N ARG A 133 6.71 -8.98 13.58
CA ARG A 133 6.05 -10.00 12.75
C ARG A 133 6.95 -10.60 11.67
N THR A 134 7.70 -9.76 10.97
CA THR A 134 8.65 -10.22 9.93
C THR A 134 9.80 -11.03 10.52
N GLN A 135 10.28 -10.64 11.71
CA GLN A 135 11.30 -11.38 12.44
C GLN A 135 10.78 -12.76 12.89
N ALA A 136 9.53 -12.86 13.33
CA ALA A 136 8.91 -14.14 13.70
C ALA A 136 8.81 -15.09 12.51
N ILE A 137 8.47 -14.59 11.32
CA ILE A 137 8.46 -15.39 10.08
C ILE A 137 9.86 -15.90 9.74
N GLN A 138 10.86 -15.00 9.81
CA GLN A 138 12.25 -15.37 9.53
C GLN A 138 12.75 -16.45 10.51
N LEU A 139 12.57 -16.23 11.82
CA LEU A 139 12.96 -17.19 12.85
C LEU A 139 12.19 -18.50 12.72
N GLY A 140 10.91 -18.46 12.34
CA GLY A 140 10.12 -19.66 12.05
C GLY A 140 10.67 -20.49 10.90
N ARG A 141 11.18 -19.84 9.84
CA ARG A 141 11.84 -20.52 8.70
C ARG A 141 13.21 -21.07 9.06
N GLU A 142 14.03 -20.27 9.76
CA GLU A 142 15.33 -20.71 10.28
C GLU A 142 15.17 -21.89 11.25
N ALA A 143 14.08 -21.89 12.01
CA ALA A 143 13.68 -22.96 12.91
C ALA A 143 13.03 -24.16 12.19
N ARG A 144 12.83 -24.13 10.86
CA ARG A 144 12.10 -25.15 10.09
C ARG A 144 10.72 -25.51 10.70
N LEU A 145 10.03 -24.50 11.25
CA LEU A 145 8.66 -24.62 11.76
C LEU A 145 7.64 -24.42 10.62
N ILE A 146 8.01 -23.56 9.68
CA ILE A 146 7.25 -23.17 8.50
C ILE A 146 8.17 -23.20 7.26
N PRO A 147 7.61 -23.40 6.05
CA PRO A 147 8.37 -23.41 4.80
C PRO A 147 8.89 -22.03 4.37
#